data_AF-A0AAU6EYN9-F1
#
_entry.id   AF-A0AAU6EYN9-F1
#
_cell.length_a   1.000
_cell.length_b   1.000
_cell.length_c   1.000
_cell.angle_alpha   90.00
_cell.angle_beta   90.00
_cell.angle_gamma   90.00
#
_symmetry.space_group_name_H-M   'P 1'
#
loop_
_entity.id
_entity.type
_entity.pdbx_description
1 polymer ?
#
loop_
_entity_poly.entity_id
_entity_poly.type
_entity_poly.pdbx_seq_one_letter_code
_entity_poly.pdbx_strand_id
1 'polypeptide(L)'
;MSANPTTATCPDCSTPARITGQSFCDACGAFLRWDAQGDAITPTPRTEPEPPPSRSAFDDPRTMTITATPPGGVKATPPSVPAPSTTGAFGPPDASYAPPAPTAAPVTPPVEADTVPQPATPPDQSAARALLVPVPDSGPYPAQPPGGVLPGRPEAARPKVRDHHTPQQPAHGTPCPHCATPNAPLRHFCRSCATPLSPQNAPTAEGPYAGQRPKLQQGKGRWIARALVATAVVAAVVGGIFGGPPAARAVQDHFAKRVAVHPTAWKASHSSGGHDAKLAFDSYSNTWWGTGYAGDSAGQYLEATFGQPTDLLNLVITPGTSARTGQSVSQARPQEFDVVVTDSGGKIHTFHRRIDDGGVQRLDVRVRDAVSARLVLRSAYGAGPAKQVAIAELEYFGRSTS
;
A
#
# COMPACT_ATOMS: atom_id res chain seq x y z
N MET A 1 -24.64 36.85 26.94
CA MET A 1 -23.74 35.70 27.18
C MET A 1 -24.36 34.49 26.50
N SER A 2 -23.83 34.09 25.35
CA SER A 2 -24.13 32.79 24.71
C SER A 2 -22.82 32.31 24.09
N ALA A 3 -22.24 31.27 24.68
CA ALA A 3 -20.98 30.69 24.26
C ALA A 3 -21.20 29.86 22.98
N ASN A 4 -20.43 30.15 21.94
CA ASN A 4 -20.32 29.30 20.75
C ASN A 4 -19.41 28.12 21.13
N PRO A 5 -19.86 26.85 21.16
CA PRO A 5 -19.00 25.75 21.57
C PRO A 5 -18.13 25.32 20.39
N THR A 6 -17.05 26.06 20.12
CA THR A 6 -16.04 25.71 19.10
C THR A 6 -15.12 24.56 19.52
N THR A 7 -15.37 23.95 20.68
CA THR A 7 -14.52 22.90 21.29
C THR A 7 -15.33 21.74 21.83
N ALA A 8 -14.90 20.51 21.53
CA ALA A 8 -15.41 19.27 22.10
C ALA A 8 -14.27 18.47 22.75
N THR A 9 -14.62 17.58 23.67
CA THR A 9 -13.67 16.71 24.36
C THR A 9 -13.22 15.56 23.45
N CYS A 10 -11.92 15.34 23.31
CA CYS A 10 -11.38 14.19 22.58
C CYS A 10 -11.80 12.88 23.27
N PRO A 11 -12.38 11.90 22.56
CA PRO A 11 -12.84 10.65 23.16
C PRO A 11 -11.71 9.80 23.74
N ASP A 12 -10.49 9.92 23.21
CA ASP A 12 -9.37 9.04 23.59
C ASP A 12 -8.55 9.58 24.76
N CYS A 13 -8.36 10.89 24.85
CA CYS A 13 -7.48 11.51 25.85
C CYS A 13 -8.15 12.59 26.70
N SER A 14 -9.44 12.85 26.49
CA SER A 14 -10.23 13.83 27.25
C SER A 14 -9.73 15.28 27.20
N THR A 15 -8.81 15.61 26.30
CA THR A 15 -8.37 17.00 26.11
C THR A 15 -9.35 17.77 25.22
N PRO A 16 -9.54 19.09 25.43
CA PRO A 16 -10.37 19.92 24.57
C PRO A 16 -9.76 20.05 23.18
N ALA A 17 -10.50 19.66 22.14
CA ALA A 17 -10.13 19.80 20.73
C ALA A 17 -11.12 20.73 20.01
N ARG A 18 -10.66 21.51 19.02
CA ARG A 18 -11.58 22.32 18.20
C ARG A 18 -12.36 21.42 17.25
N ILE A 19 -13.63 21.73 17.06
CA ILE A 19 -14.54 20.92 16.24
C ILE A 19 -14.55 21.40 14.78
N THR A 20 -13.84 22.48 14.43
CA THR A 20 -13.80 23.02 13.05
C THR A 20 -12.35 23.17 12.58
N GLY A 21 -12.07 22.77 11.33
CA GLY A 21 -10.76 22.95 10.68
C GLY A 21 -9.64 21.98 11.11
N GLN A 22 -9.93 20.98 11.95
CA GLN A 22 -8.95 19.98 12.38
C GLN A 22 -9.50 18.55 12.33
N SER A 23 -8.68 17.64 11.80
CA SER A 23 -8.98 16.21 11.60
C SER A 23 -8.35 15.31 12.67
N PHE A 24 -7.37 15.81 13.42
CA PHE A 24 -6.62 15.08 14.44
C PHE A 24 -6.56 15.87 15.76
N CYS A 25 -6.42 15.15 16.87
CA CYS A 25 -6.18 15.74 18.20
C CYS A 25 -4.69 16.10 18.38
N ASP A 26 -4.38 17.35 18.67
CA ASP A 26 -3.00 17.81 18.87
C ASP A 26 -2.30 17.19 20.10
N ALA A 27 -3.08 16.66 21.06
CA ALA A 27 -2.53 16.12 22.30
C ALA A 27 -2.12 14.63 22.18
N CYS A 28 -2.88 13.83 21.44
CA CYS A 28 -2.66 12.38 21.35
C CYS A 28 -2.62 11.81 19.93
N GLY A 29 -2.93 12.61 18.90
CA GLY A 29 -2.97 12.16 17.50
C GLY A 29 -4.22 11.36 17.11
N ALA A 30 -5.20 11.23 18.00
CA ALA A 30 -6.46 10.55 17.69
C ALA A 30 -7.19 11.22 16.52
N PHE A 31 -7.77 10.40 15.64
CA PHE A 31 -8.57 10.87 14.52
C PHE A 31 -9.94 11.36 15.01
N LEU A 32 -10.26 12.63 14.73
CA LEU A 32 -11.49 13.26 15.22
C LEU A 32 -12.61 13.22 14.16
N ARG A 33 -12.27 13.46 12.88
CA ARG A 33 -13.21 13.44 11.74
C ARG A 33 -12.50 13.66 10.40
N TRP A 34 -13.17 13.27 9.32
CA TRP A 34 -12.81 13.63 7.95
C TRP A 34 -13.36 15.04 7.65
N ASP A 35 -12.49 16.02 7.38
CA ASP A 35 -12.89 17.30 6.77
C ASP A 35 -12.42 17.32 5.32
N ALA A 36 -13.36 17.16 4.39
CA ALA A 36 -13.17 17.36 2.96
C ALA A 36 -13.59 18.78 2.57
N GLN A 37 -12.88 19.80 3.05
CA GLN A 37 -12.92 21.15 2.49
C GLN A 37 -11.60 21.86 2.78
N GLY A 38 -10.53 21.38 2.14
CA GLY A 38 -9.47 22.26 1.70
C GLY A 38 -9.90 22.87 0.36
N ASP A 39 -9.68 24.17 0.19
CA ASP A 39 -10.10 24.98 -0.96
C ASP A 39 -10.04 24.22 -2.30
N ALA A 40 -11.21 23.94 -2.86
CA ALA A 40 -11.35 23.39 -4.20
C ALA A 40 -10.90 24.45 -5.21
N ILE A 41 -9.64 24.40 -5.63
CA ILE A 41 -9.25 24.93 -6.93
C ILE A 41 -9.92 24.04 -7.96
N THR A 42 -11.08 24.47 -8.48
CA THR A 42 -11.74 23.86 -9.62
C THR A 42 -10.76 23.81 -10.80
N PRO A 43 -10.32 22.63 -11.27
CA PRO A 43 -9.64 22.55 -12.55
C PRO A 43 -10.67 22.79 -13.64
N THR A 44 -10.45 23.82 -14.47
CA THR A 44 -11.19 24.06 -15.70
C THR A 44 -11.14 22.80 -16.58
N PRO A 45 -12.27 22.32 -17.13
CA PRO A 45 -12.26 21.18 -18.03
C PRO A 45 -11.47 21.55 -19.29
N ARG A 46 -10.40 20.80 -19.55
CA ARG A 46 -9.67 20.85 -20.81
C ARG A 46 -10.52 20.14 -21.87
N THR A 47 -10.96 20.87 -22.88
CA THR A 47 -11.61 20.33 -24.07
C THR A 47 -10.68 19.31 -24.74
N GLU A 48 -11.14 18.07 -24.86
CA GLU A 48 -10.48 17.00 -25.61
C GLU A 48 -10.78 17.19 -27.11
N PRO A 49 -9.79 17.09 -28.02
CA PRO A 49 -10.06 17.15 -29.45
C PRO A 49 -10.79 15.90 -29.93
N GLU A 50 -11.81 16.13 -30.76
CA GLU A 50 -12.64 15.12 -31.42
C GLU A 50 -11.80 14.11 -32.26
N PRO A 51 -12.10 12.80 -32.21
CA PRO A 51 -11.43 11.82 -33.05
C PRO A 51 -11.93 11.91 -34.50
N PRO A 52 -11.05 11.78 -35.51
CA PRO A 52 -11.47 11.84 -36.91
C PRO A 52 -12.31 10.62 -37.32
N PRO A 53 -13.20 10.76 -38.32
CA PRO A 53 -14.17 9.74 -38.67
C PRO A 53 -13.52 8.53 -39.37
N SER A 54 -14.04 7.35 -39.04
CA SER A 54 -13.73 6.08 -39.68
C SER A 54 -14.14 6.08 -41.16
N ARG A 55 -13.21 5.67 -42.04
CA ARG A 55 -13.52 5.34 -43.43
C ARG A 55 -13.27 3.85 -43.66
N SER A 56 -14.35 3.14 -43.96
CA SER A 56 -14.36 1.81 -44.53
C SER A 56 -14.51 1.88 -46.05
N ALA A 57 -13.66 1.14 -46.77
CA ALA A 57 -13.90 0.34 -47.99
C ALA A 57 -12.82 0.48 -49.07
N PHE A 58 -12.13 -0.65 -49.31
CA PHE A 58 -11.67 -1.27 -50.56
C PHE A 58 -11.45 -0.41 -51.82
N ASP A 59 -10.23 -0.47 -52.40
CA ASP A 59 -9.96 -1.23 -53.64
C ASP A 59 -8.43 -1.37 -53.93
N ASP A 60 -8.06 -2.56 -54.44
CA ASP A 60 -6.72 -3.08 -54.83
C ASP A 60 -6.22 -2.43 -56.17
N PRO A 61 -5.07 -2.74 -56.84
CA PRO A 61 -4.19 -3.92 -56.74
C PRO A 61 -2.66 -3.68 -56.80
N ARG A 62 -1.88 -4.66 -56.32
CA ARG A 62 -0.68 -5.15 -57.06
C ARG A 62 -0.20 -6.52 -56.59
N THR A 63 -0.48 -7.45 -57.46
CA THR A 63 -0.07 -8.85 -57.54
C THR A 63 1.45 -9.00 -57.64
N MET A 64 2.06 -9.85 -56.80
CA MET A 64 3.26 -10.59 -57.18
C MET A 64 3.08 -12.07 -56.85
N THR A 65 2.80 -12.80 -57.92
CA THR A 65 2.85 -14.26 -58.05
C THR A 65 4.31 -14.71 -58.05
N ILE A 66 4.67 -15.66 -57.20
CA ILE A 66 5.76 -16.61 -57.52
C ILE A 66 5.29 -18.03 -57.25
N THR A 67 5.29 -18.76 -58.35
CA THR A 67 4.89 -20.13 -58.64
C THR A 67 5.62 -21.19 -57.83
N ALA A 68 4.88 -22.21 -57.38
CA ALA A 68 5.40 -23.50 -56.95
C ALA A 68 5.22 -24.53 -58.08
N THR A 69 6.23 -25.38 -58.33
CA THR A 69 6.10 -26.73 -58.94
C THR A 69 7.31 -27.60 -58.53
N PRO A 70 7.12 -28.90 -58.16
CA PRO A 70 8.14 -29.80 -57.60
C PRO A 70 8.84 -30.68 -58.67
N PRO A 71 9.80 -31.56 -58.31
CA PRO A 71 9.45 -32.99 -58.18
C PRO A 71 10.28 -33.87 -57.21
N GLY A 72 9.71 -35.04 -56.86
CA GLY A 72 10.38 -36.29 -56.41
C GLY A 72 10.60 -36.41 -54.90
N GLY A 73 10.12 -37.42 -54.15
CA GLY A 73 9.68 -38.77 -54.50
C GLY A 73 10.54 -39.78 -53.72
N VAL A 74 10.15 -40.13 -52.49
CA VAL A 74 10.51 -41.40 -51.84
C VAL A 74 9.44 -41.83 -50.85
N LYS A 75 9.20 -43.13 -50.87
CA LYS A 75 8.05 -43.89 -50.39
C LYS A 75 8.39 -44.51 -49.03
N ALA A 76 7.56 -44.35 -48.01
CA ALA A 76 7.63 -45.17 -46.80
C ALA A 76 6.23 -45.41 -46.23
N THR A 77 5.90 -46.70 -46.18
CA THR A 77 4.64 -47.35 -45.81
C THR A 77 4.40 -47.33 -44.29
N PRO A 78 3.16 -47.14 -43.80
CA PRO A 78 2.81 -47.42 -42.40
C PRO A 78 2.41 -48.90 -42.22
N PRO A 79 2.75 -49.56 -41.09
CA PRO A 79 2.28 -50.91 -40.81
C PRO A 79 0.84 -50.93 -40.27
N SER A 80 0.12 -51.95 -40.69
CA SER A 80 -1.28 -52.27 -40.36
C SER A 80 -1.37 -53.50 -39.44
N VAL A 81 -2.36 -53.46 -38.52
CA VAL A 81 -3.26 -54.57 -38.06
C VAL A 81 -2.67 -55.54 -37.01
N PRO A 82 -3.47 -56.25 -36.14
CA PRO A 82 -4.94 -56.43 -36.12
C PRO A 82 -5.71 -56.20 -34.79
N ALA A 83 -7.03 -56.10 -34.94
CA ALA A 83 -8.06 -56.43 -33.95
C ALA A 83 -8.42 -57.93 -33.98
N PRO A 84 -9.03 -58.50 -32.92
CA PRO A 84 -9.77 -59.75 -33.02
C PRO A 84 -11.30 -59.50 -33.01
N SER A 85 -12.02 -60.30 -33.81
CA SER A 85 -13.47 -60.51 -33.79
C SER A 85 -13.73 -62.01 -33.77
N THR A 86 -14.66 -62.48 -32.92
CA THR A 86 -15.66 -63.55 -33.16
C THR A 86 -16.42 -63.82 -31.85
N THR A 87 -17.72 -63.49 -31.75
CA THR A 87 -18.92 -64.30 -32.08
C THR A 87 -19.36 -65.25 -30.95
N GLY A 88 -20.61 -65.11 -30.50
CA GLY A 88 -21.27 -66.06 -29.61
C GLY A 88 -22.67 -65.60 -29.18
N ALA A 89 -23.65 -65.74 -30.08
CA ALA A 89 -25.07 -65.60 -29.76
C ALA A 89 -25.66 -66.98 -29.41
N PHE A 90 -26.40 -67.06 -28.29
CA PHE A 90 -27.41 -68.08 -28.05
C PHE A 90 -28.60 -67.41 -27.32
N GLY A 91 -29.80 -67.62 -27.86
CA GLY A 91 -31.09 -67.13 -27.38
C GLY A 91 -31.72 -68.02 -26.27
N PRO A 92 -33.01 -67.79 -25.94
CA PRO A 92 -33.54 -67.76 -24.57
C PRO A 92 -34.16 -69.09 -24.09
N PRO A 93 -34.78 -69.08 -22.89
CA PRO A 93 -36.23 -69.24 -22.89
C PRO A 93 -37.03 -68.30 -21.97
N ASP A 94 -38.27 -68.07 -22.41
CA ASP A 94 -39.42 -67.48 -21.73
C ASP A 94 -39.83 -68.21 -20.45
N ALA A 95 -40.37 -67.46 -19.48
CA ALA A 95 -41.74 -67.65 -18.98
C ALA A 95 -42.13 -66.60 -17.92
N SER A 96 -43.01 -65.68 -18.34
CA SER A 96 -44.28 -65.36 -17.68
C SER A 96 -44.30 -64.89 -16.22
N TYR A 97 -44.49 -63.57 -16.03
CA TYR A 97 -45.68 -63.07 -15.33
C TYR A 97 -46.00 -61.62 -15.74
N ALA A 98 -47.25 -61.38 -16.12
CA ALA A 98 -47.83 -60.09 -16.51
C ALA A 98 -48.80 -59.60 -15.38
N PRO A 99 -49.38 -58.38 -15.44
CA PRO A 99 -49.20 -57.34 -14.42
C PRO A 99 -50.45 -57.09 -13.55
N PRO A 100 -50.36 -56.13 -12.61
CA PRO A 100 -51.47 -55.18 -12.46
C PRO A 100 -51.04 -53.71 -12.67
N ALA A 101 -52.02 -52.95 -13.14
CA ALA A 101 -51.99 -51.54 -13.55
C ALA A 101 -51.84 -50.57 -12.34
N PRO A 102 -51.59 -49.26 -12.59
CA PRO A 102 -50.81 -48.39 -11.72
C PRO A 102 -51.66 -47.63 -10.70
N THR A 103 -51.17 -47.50 -9.48
CA THR A 103 -51.65 -46.51 -8.51
C THR A 103 -50.56 -46.29 -7.46
N ALA A 104 -49.94 -45.10 -7.47
CA ALA A 104 -49.52 -44.29 -6.31
C ALA A 104 -48.37 -43.35 -6.74
N ALA A 105 -48.66 -42.06 -6.64
CA ALA A 105 -47.82 -40.94 -7.04
C ALA A 105 -46.55 -40.82 -6.17
N PRO A 106 -45.49 -40.17 -6.70
CA PRO A 106 -44.37 -39.70 -5.89
C PRO A 106 -44.82 -38.58 -4.95
N VAL A 107 -44.43 -38.69 -3.68
CA VAL A 107 -44.64 -37.67 -2.65
C VAL A 107 -43.75 -36.47 -2.96
N THR A 108 -44.37 -35.39 -3.45
CA THR A 108 -43.80 -34.05 -3.55
C THR A 108 -43.77 -33.38 -2.16
N PRO A 109 -42.74 -32.59 -1.82
CA PRO A 109 -42.83 -31.65 -0.70
C PRO A 109 -43.94 -30.61 -0.97
N PRO A 110 -44.56 -30.03 0.07
CA PRO A 110 -45.68 -29.11 -0.11
C PRO A 110 -45.24 -27.89 -0.92
N VAL A 111 -45.92 -27.67 -2.03
CA VAL A 111 -45.95 -26.43 -2.79
C VAL A 111 -46.62 -25.39 -1.89
N GLU A 112 -45.82 -24.41 -1.44
CA GLU A 112 -46.33 -23.19 -0.83
C GLU A 112 -47.19 -22.48 -1.88
N ALA A 113 -48.44 -22.19 -1.50
CA ALA A 113 -49.43 -21.62 -2.40
C ALA A 113 -48.94 -20.29 -2.97
N ASP A 114 -49.23 -20.11 -4.26
CA ASP A 114 -49.17 -18.85 -5.00
C ASP A 114 -49.74 -17.70 -4.15
N THR A 115 -48.84 -16.97 -3.50
CA THR A 115 -49.17 -15.62 -3.04
C THR A 115 -49.01 -14.73 -4.26
N VAL A 116 -50.14 -14.36 -4.85
CA VAL A 116 -50.27 -13.23 -5.77
C VAL A 116 -49.38 -12.08 -5.27
N PRO A 117 -48.52 -11.46 -6.09
CA PRO A 117 -47.83 -10.24 -5.70
C PRO A 117 -48.88 -9.18 -5.41
N GLN A 118 -49.18 -8.99 -4.13
CA GLN A 118 -49.96 -7.86 -3.68
C GLN A 118 -49.21 -6.59 -4.12
N PRO A 119 -49.88 -5.60 -4.74
CA PRO A 119 -49.22 -4.34 -5.08
C PRO A 119 -48.59 -3.79 -3.81
N ALA A 120 -47.28 -3.47 -3.89
CA ALA A 120 -46.59 -2.79 -2.82
C ALA A 120 -47.42 -1.57 -2.40
N THR A 121 -47.86 -1.55 -1.14
CA THR A 121 -48.47 -0.38 -0.54
C THR A 121 -47.53 0.79 -0.75
N PRO A 122 -47.98 1.92 -1.33
CA PRO A 122 -47.11 3.09 -1.48
C PRO A 122 -46.61 3.49 -0.10
N PRO A 123 -45.35 3.98 0.02
CA PRO A 123 -44.83 4.46 1.29
C PRO A 123 -45.80 5.49 1.87
N ASP A 124 -46.11 5.31 3.16
CA ASP A 124 -47.02 6.15 3.92
C ASP A 124 -46.59 7.62 3.78
N GLN A 125 -47.28 8.38 2.92
CA GLN A 125 -46.99 9.78 2.62
C GLN A 125 -47.13 10.68 3.87
N SER A 126 -47.65 10.12 4.96
CA SER A 126 -47.80 10.70 6.28
C SER A 126 -46.45 10.88 6.99
N ALA A 127 -45.48 9.99 6.79
CA ALA A 127 -44.15 10.09 7.41
C ALA A 127 -43.24 11.13 6.73
N ALA A 128 -43.43 11.38 5.43
CA ALA A 128 -42.72 12.42 4.68
C ALA A 128 -43.28 13.84 4.93
N ARG A 129 -44.50 13.97 5.45
CA ARG A 129 -45.12 15.28 5.79
C ARG A 129 -44.80 15.79 7.19
N ALA A 130 -44.17 14.98 8.04
CA ALA A 130 -43.75 15.37 9.40
C ALA A 130 -42.40 16.10 9.45
N LEU A 131 -41.72 16.27 8.31
CA LEU A 131 -40.43 17.00 8.16
C LEU A 131 -40.58 18.38 7.51
N LEU A 132 -41.82 18.85 7.27
CA LEU A 132 -42.08 20.18 6.73
C LEU A 132 -42.31 21.17 7.87
N VAL A 133 -41.30 21.98 8.17
CA VAL A 133 -41.46 23.21 8.96
C VAL A 133 -42.21 24.23 8.11
N PRO A 134 -43.37 24.76 8.55
CA PRO A 134 -44.03 25.84 7.83
C PRO A 134 -43.14 27.09 7.87
N VAL A 135 -42.60 27.48 6.73
CA VAL A 135 -42.05 28.83 6.54
C VAL A 135 -43.25 29.75 6.35
N PRO A 136 -43.43 30.82 7.15
CA PRO A 136 -44.51 31.77 6.90
C PRO A 136 -44.32 32.43 5.53
N ASP A 137 -45.39 32.48 4.74
CA ASP A 137 -45.42 33.16 3.46
C ASP A 137 -45.02 34.63 3.65
N SER A 138 -43.87 34.99 3.10
CA SER A 138 -43.46 36.39 2.96
C SER A 138 -44.26 37.01 1.82
N GLY A 139 -45.46 37.50 2.14
CA GLY A 139 -46.22 38.37 1.25
C GLY A 139 -45.38 39.61 0.87
N PRO A 140 -45.59 40.19 -0.31
CA PRO A 140 -44.79 41.33 -0.77
C PRO A 140 -44.98 42.52 0.18
N TYR A 141 -43.94 42.80 0.97
CA TYR A 141 -43.84 44.04 1.73
C TYR A 141 -43.67 45.20 0.74
N PRO A 142 -44.43 46.30 0.88
CA PRO A 142 -44.21 47.47 0.05
C PRO A 142 -42.80 48.01 0.28
N ALA A 143 -42.03 48.17 -0.80
CA ALA A 143 -40.67 48.68 -0.75
C ALA A 143 -40.66 50.13 -0.22
N GLN A 144 -40.19 50.31 1.01
CA GLN A 144 -39.92 51.64 1.57
C GLN A 144 -38.57 52.13 1.03
N PRO A 145 -38.48 53.34 0.45
CA PRO A 145 -37.24 53.85 -0.11
C PRO A 145 -36.19 54.05 1.00
N PRO A 146 -34.90 53.74 0.73
CA PRO A 146 -33.86 53.87 1.74
C PRO A 146 -33.67 55.35 2.13
N GLY A 147 -33.83 55.63 3.43
CA GLY A 147 -33.52 56.94 4.01
C GLY A 147 -32.02 57.24 3.96
N GLY A 148 -31.65 58.50 3.72
CA GLY A 148 -30.26 58.94 3.63
C GLY A 148 -29.49 58.77 4.94
N VAL A 149 -28.24 58.30 4.83
CA VAL A 149 -27.32 58.12 5.96
C VAL A 149 -26.63 59.46 6.27
N LEU A 150 -26.63 59.88 7.53
CA LEU A 150 -25.91 61.09 7.97
C LEU A 150 -24.38 60.89 7.88
N PRO A 151 -23.59 61.94 7.56
CA PRO A 151 -22.14 61.82 7.44
C PRO A 151 -21.47 61.33 8.73
N GLY A 152 -20.47 60.44 8.57
CA GLY A 152 -19.72 59.85 9.69
C GLY A 152 -18.97 60.89 10.52
N ARG A 153 -18.97 60.68 11.85
CA ARG A 153 -18.29 61.53 12.83
C ARG A 153 -16.76 61.49 12.61
N PRO A 154 -16.05 62.63 12.61
CA PRO A 154 -14.60 62.64 12.37
C PRO A 154 -13.84 61.96 13.51
N GLU A 155 -12.90 61.07 13.16
CA GLU A 155 -12.01 60.38 14.09
C GLU A 155 -10.94 61.33 14.66
N ALA A 156 -10.63 61.17 15.95
CA ALA A 156 -9.60 61.96 16.62
C ALA A 156 -8.20 61.63 16.09
N ALA A 157 -7.38 62.67 15.90
CA ALA A 157 -6.03 62.53 15.35
C ALA A 157 -5.13 61.64 16.23
N ARG A 158 -4.43 60.69 15.59
CA ARG A 158 -3.52 59.76 16.25
C ARG A 158 -2.33 60.50 16.89
N PRO A 159 -1.97 60.22 18.16
CA PRO A 159 -0.81 60.84 18.81
C PRO A 159 0.49 60.51 18.07
N LYS A 160 1.35 61.51 17.88
CA LYS A 160 2.71 61.31 17.34
C LYS A 160 3.66 60.89 18.46
N VAL A 161 4.47 59.87 18.18
CA VAL A 161 5.54 59.38 19.08
C VAL A 161 6.64 60.44 19.16
N ARG A 162 7.12 60.76 20.36
CA ARG A 162 8.30 61.62 20.55
C ARG A 162 9.55 60.91 20.06
N ASP A 163 10.41 61.63 19.33
CA ASP A 163 11.72 61.13 18.93
C ASP A 163 12.58 60.78 20.15
N HIS A 164 13.31 59.69 20.04
CA HIS A 164 14.18 59.15 21.08
C HIS A 164 15.39 60.06 21.27
N HIS A 165 15.49 60.70 22.42
CA HIS A 165 16.68 61.46 22.81
C HIS A 165 17.84 60.50 23.07
N THR A 166 18.88 60.51 22.24
CA THR A 166 20.11 59.75 22.47
C THR A 166 20.83 60.34 23.69
N PRO A 167 20.99 59.60 24.81
CA PRO A 167 21.69 60.12 25.97
C PRO A 167 23.15 60.40 25.62
N GLN A 168 23.66 61.59 25.96
CA GLN A 168 25.07 61.91 25.74
C GLN A 168 25.99 60.91 26.45
N GLN A 169 27.06 60.51 25.75
CA GLN A 169 28.13 59.67 26.28
C GLN A 169 28.76 60.37 27.49
N PRO A 170 28.87 59.73 28.67
CA PRO A 170 29.61 60.33 29.78
C PRO A 170 31.08 60.50 29.35
N ALA A 171 31.58 61.73 29.40
CA ALA A 171 32.90 62.10 28.87
C ALA A 171 34.05 61.43 29.63
N HIS A 172 33.85 61.05 30.89
CA HIS A 172 34.89 60.49 31.75
C HIS A 172 34.36 59.35 32.63
N GLY A 173 35.09 58.22 32.62
CA GLY A 173 34.90 57.08 33.52
C GLY A 173 35.41 55.76 32.92
N THR A 174 35.68 54.78 33.77
CA THR A 174 36.40 53.54 33.40
C THR A 174 35.65 52.77 32.30
N PRO A 175 36.33 52.39 31.19
CA PRO A 175 35.72 51.58 30.15
C PRO A 175 35.40 50.20 30.69
N CYS A 176 34.29 49.63 30.22
CA CYS A 176 33.94 48.26 30.55
C CYS A 176 35.05 47.30 30.10
N PRO A 177 35.54 46.39 30.96
CA PRO A 177 36.58 45.44 30.58
C PRO A 177 36.16 44.48 29.47
N HIS A 178 34.84 44.30 29.25
CA HIS A 178 34.32 43.37 28.25
C HIS A 178 34.02 44.03 26.89
N CYS A 179 33.34 45.18 26.89
CA CYS A 179 32.87 45.84 25.65
C CYS A 179 33.45 47.24 25.43
N ALA A 180 34.39 47.67 26.26
CA ALA A 180 35.05 48.98 26.23
C ALA A 180 34.14 50.22 26.32
N THR A 181 32.82 50.05 26.51
CA THR A 181 31.89 51.17 26.63
C THR A 181 32.26 52.03 27.85
N PRO A 182 32.41 53.35 27.72
CA PRO A 182 32.66 54.23 28.86
C PRO A 182 31.42 54.31 29.74
N ASN A 183 31.63 54.21 31.05
CA ASN A 183 30.58 54.27 32.07
C ASN A 183 30.94 55.37 33.06
N ALA A 184 29.92 56.04 33.62
CA ALA A 184 30.14 57.02 34.66
C ALA A 184 30.84 56.38 35.88
N PRO A 185 31.69 57.10 36.63
CA PRO A 185 32.56 56.54 37.67
C PRO A 185 31.85 55.80 38.80
N LEU A 186 30.57 56.10 39.05
CA LEU A 186 29.76 55.51 40.12
C LEU A 186 28.86 54.36 39.63
N ARG A 187 29.01 53.88 38.40
CA ARG A 187 28.27 52.71 37.93
C ARG A 187 28.94 51.42 38.38
N HIS A 188 28.14 50.52 38.94
CA HIS A 188 28.60 49.17 39.28
C HIS A 188 28.49 48.20 38.10
N PHE A 189 27.64 48.49 37.12
CA PHE A 189 27.41 47.67 35.92
C PHE A 189 27.50 48.49 34.63
N CYS A 190 28.00 47.87 33.57
CA CYS A 190 28.12 48.48 32.25
C CYS A 190 26.74 48.84 31.67
N ARG A 191 26.61 50.05 31.13
CA ARG A 191 25.35 50.53 30.52
C ARG A 191 24.96 49.83 29.21
N SER A 192 25.91 49.19 28.54
CA SER A 192 25.68 48.51 27.26
C SER A 192 25.50 47.00 27.42
N CYS A 193 26.41 46.33 28.13
CA CYS A 193 26.41 44.86 28.25
C CYS A 193 26.15 44.32 29.66
N ALA A 194 25.86 45.20 30.64
CA ALA A 194 25.60 44.84 32.04
C ALA A 194 26.74 44.10 32.78
N THR A 195 27.95 44.03 32.22
CA THR A 195 29.11 43.45 32.91
C THR A 195 29.46 44.27 34.17
N PRO A 196 29.73 43.63 35.33
CA PRO A 196 30.16 44.36 36.53
C PRO A 196 31.50 45.05 36.30
N LEU A 197 31.58 46.33 36.65
CA LEU A 197 32.77 47.17 36.43
C LEU A 197 33.82 46.99 37.53
N SER A 198 33.42 46.46 38.68
CA SER A 198 34.32 46.02 39.74
C SER A 198 34.01 44.56 40.05
N PRO A 199 34.91 43.61 39.75
CA PRO A 199 34.74 42.23 40.17
C PRO A 199 34.94 42.19 41.68
N GLN A 200 33.86 42.30 42.45
CA GLN A 200 33.93 41.91 43.84
C GLN A 200 34.21 40.41 43.85
N ASN A 201 35.33 40.01 44.46
CA ASN A 201 35.64 38.61 44.74
C ASN A 201 34.52 38.09 45.63
N ALA A 202 33.49 37.50 45.01
CA ALA A 202 32.47 36.78 45.75
C ALA A 202 33.21 35.63 46.47
N PRO A 203 33.07 35.50 47.81
CA PRO A 203 33.67 34.39 48.51
C PRO A 203 33.16 33.09 47.88
N THR A 204 34.06 32.14 47.68
CA THR A 204 33.75 30.83 47.13
C THR A 204 32.77 30.15 48.08
N ALA A 205 31.47 30.25 47.80
CA ALA A 205 30.44 29.61 48.59
C ALA A 205 30.56 28.10 48.37
N GLU A 206 30.84 27.37 49.46
CA GLU A 206 30.86 25.92 49.52
C GLU A 206 29.41 25.39 49.37
N GLY A 207 29.13 24.71 48.27
CA GLY A 207 27.88 23.96 48.06
C GLY A 207 26.77 24.68 47.26
N PRO A 208 25.97 23.94 46.47
CA PRO A 208 24.93 24.54 45.63
C PRO A 208 23.71 24.99 46.46
N TYR A 209 23.43 26.29 46.45
CA TYR A 209 22.21 26.87 47.00
C TYR A 209 21.03 26.64 46.04
N ALA A 210 19.83 26.40 46.59
CA ALA A 210 18.60 26.22 45.80
C ALA A 210 18.35 27.44 44.89
N GLY A 211 18.51 27.26 43.59
CA GLY A 211 18.38 28.33 42.58
C GLY A 211 19.63 28.57 41.73
N GLN A 212 20.78 27.96 42.06
CA GLN A 212 21.93 27.96 41.16
C GLN A 212 21.63 27.13 39.90
N ARG A 213 21.44 27.79 38.76
CA ARG A 213 21.46 27.11 37.46
C ARG A 213 22.87 26.55 37.23
N PRO A 214 23.02 25.27 36.85
CA PRO A 214 24.32 24.71 36.49
C PRO A 214 24.98 25.61 35.46
N LYS A 215 26.24 25.99 35.68
CA LYS A 215 27.02 26.67 34.64
C LYS A 215 27.12 25.69 33.48
N LEU A 216 26.31 25.89 32.43
CA LEU A 216 26.42 25.14 31.19
C LEU A 216 27.86 25.37 30.71
N GLN A 217 28.71 24.34 30.77
CA GLN A 217 30.09 24.45 30.30
C GLN A 217 30.05 24.56 28.78
N GLN A 218 29.85 25.78 28.26
CA GLN A 218 29.66 26.11 26.84
C GLN A 218 30.89 25.76 25.96
N GLY A 219 31.99 25.27 26.56
CA GLY A 219 33.18 24.81 25.84
C GLY A 219 33.27 23.30 25.62
N LYS A 220 32.89 22.47 26.60
CA LYS A 220 33.15 21.01 26.55
C LYS A 220 32.19 20.25 25.62
N GLY A 221 30.92 20.68 25.57
CA GLY A 221 29.92 20.09 24.67
C GLY A 221 30.30 20.24 23.19
N ARG A 222 30.97 21.33 22.81
CA ARG A 222 31.42 21.56 21.42
C ARG A 222 32.54 20.61 21.01
N TRP A 223 33.48 20.30 21.92
CA TRP A 223 34.55 19.34 21.65
C TRP A 223 34.04 17.90 21.61
N ILE A 224 33.11 17.55 22.50
CA ILE A 224 32.44 16.24 22.46
C ILE A 224 31.63 16.09 21.17
N ALA A 225 30.83 17.10 20.80
CA ALA A 225 30.09 17.09 19.54
C ALA A 225 31.02 17.00 18.32
N ARG A 226 32.13 17.75 18.31
CA ARG A 226 33.14 17.66 17.24
C ARG A 226 33.82 16.30 17.19
N ALA A 227 34.14 15.70 18.34
CA ALA A 227 34.71 14.36 18.40
C ALA A 227 33.72 13.32 17.89
N LEU A 228 32.44 13.40 18.27
CA LEU A 228 31.39 12.52 17.76
C LEU A 228 31.19 12.67 16.25
N VAL A 229 31.18 13.91 15.74
CA VAL A 229 31.11 14.18 14.29
C VAL A 229 32.35 13.62 13.58
N ALA A 230 33.55 13.85 14.11
CA ALA A 230 34.78 13.33 13.54
C ALA A 230 34.78 11.79 13.53
N THR A 231 34.36 11.15 14.61
CA THR A 231 34.20 9.69 14.69
C THR A 231 33.16 9.19 13.69
N ALA A 232 32.03 9.88 13.54
CA ALA A 232 31.00 9.51 12.56
C ALA A 232 31.52 9.65 11.11
N VAL A 233 32.28 10.70 10.81
CA VAL A 233 32.91 10.89 9.49
C VAL A 233 33.95 9.80 9.24
N VAL A 234 34.80 9.49 10.21
CA VAL A 234 35.79 8.41 10.10
C VAL A 234 35.08 7.07 9.91
N ALA A 235 34.02 6.78 10.68
CA ALA A 235 33.23 5.58 10.51
C ALA A 235 32.55 5.51 9.13
N ALA A 236 32.09 6.64 8.58
CA ALA A 236 31.53 6.71 7.23
C ALA A 236 32.59 6.50 6.14
N VAL A 237 33.78 7.07 6.30
CA VAL A 237 34.90 6.90 5.37
C VAL A 237 35.44 5.47 5.41
N VAL A 238 35.68 4.94 6.60
CA VAL A 238 36.09 3.54 6.82
C VAL A 238 34.99 2.59 6.33
N GLY A 239 33.73 2.85 6.68
CA GLY A 239 32.58 2.09 6.19
C GLY A 239 32.42 2.15 4.67
N GLY A 240 32.75 3.27 4.03
CA GLY A 240 32.75 3.41 2.57
C GLY A 240 33.92 2.69 1.89
N ILE A 241 35.11 2.74 2.49
CA ILE A 241 36.33 2.06 1.99
C ILE A 241 36.22 0.54 2.14
N PHE A 242 35.76 0.05 3.29
CA PHE A 242 35.68 -1.39 3.58
C PHE A 242 34.33 -2.04 3.24
N GLY A 243 33.22 -1.29 3.26
CA GLY A 243 31.88 -1.82 2.96
C GLY A 243 31.68 -2.16 1.47
N GLY A 244 32.51 -1.60 0.60
CA GLY A 244 32.51 -1.86 -0.83
C GLY A 244 31.17 -1.65 -1.53
N PRO A 245 31.10 -1.95 -2.83
CA PRO A 245 29.85 -1.99 -3.59
C PRO A 245 28.73 -2.86 -2.99
N PRO A 246 28.99 -4.01 -2.31
CA PRO A 246 27.93 -4.87 -1.78
C PRO A 246 27.10 -4.25 -0.66
N ALA A 247 27.72 -3.59 0.33
CA ALA A 247 26.99 -3.02 1.47
C ALA A 247 26.14 -1.82 1.04
N ALA A 248 26.70 -0.94 0.19
CA ALA A 248 25.95 0.16 -0.40
C ALA A 248 24.76 -0.33 -1.25
N ARG A 249 24.94 -1.41 -2.03
CA ARG A 249 23.87 -2.00 -2.84
C ARG A 249 22.81 -2.72 -1.99
N ALA A 250 23.19 -3.34 -0.88
CA ALA A 250 22.25 -3.96 0.05
C ALA A 250 21.32 -2.93 0.72
N VAL A 251 21.87 -1.76 1.09
CA VAL A 251 21.05 -0.63 1.56
C VAL A 251 20.14 -0.13 0.44
N GLN A 252 20.64 0.00 -0.79
CA GLN A 252 19.81 0.38 -1.93
C GLN A 252 18.71 -0.66 -2.24
N ASP A 253 18.98 -1.97 -2.10
CA ASP A 253 17.97 -3.04 -2.28
C ASP A 253 16.85 -2.91 -1.24
N HIS A 254 17.19 -2.46 -0.04
CA HIS A 254 16.22 -2.25 1.03
C HIS A 254 15.25 -1.11 0.72
N PHE A 255 15.74 -0.06 0.05
CA PHE A 255 14.94 1.13 -0.32
C PHE A 255 14.49 1.15 -1.78
N ALA A 256 14.84 0.12 -2.56
CA ALA A 256 14.45 0.04 -3.96
C ALA A 256 12.92 -0.05 -4.09
N LYS A 257 12.37 0.71 -5.04
CA LYS A 257 10.98 0.54 -5.44
C LYS A 257 10.82 -0.86 -6.04
N ARG A 258 9.89 -1.62 -5.49
CA ARG A 258 9.60 -3.00 -5.90
C ARG A 258 8.65 -2.96 -7.08
N VAL A 259 9.00 -3.68 -8.15
CA VAL A 259 8.19 -3.78 -9.36
C VAL A 259 7.89 -5.25 -9.61
N ALA A 260 6.65 -5.55 -9.99
CA ALA A 260 6.25 -6.90 -10.37
C ALA A 260 7.07 -7.36 -11.59
N VAL A 261 7.60 -8.57 -11.50
CA VAL A 261 8.33 -9.23 -12.59
C VAL A 261 7.46 -10.36 -13.09
N HIS A 262 6.94 -10.21 -14.30
CA HIS A 262 6.13 -11.24 -14.95
C HIS A 262 7.03 -12.27 -15.63
N PRO A 263 6.94 -13.56 -15.28
CA PRO A 263 7.62 -14.62 -16.02
C PRO A 263 7.15 -14.67 -17.48
N THR A 264 8.06 -15.07 -18.38
CA THR A 264 7.74 -15.27 -19.81
C THR A 264 7.47 -16.73 -20.15
N ALA A 265 7.92 -17.65 -19.30
CA ALA A 265 7.61 -19.06 -19.40
C ALA A 265 7.44 -19.69 -18.01
N TRP A 266 6.66 -20.75 -17.96
CA TRP A 266 6.35 -21.51 -16.74
C TRP A 266 6.20 -22.99 -17.05
N LYS A 267 6.51 -23.84 -16.07
CA LYS A 267 6.29 -25.29 -16.13
C LYS A 267 6.12 -25.86 -14.73
N ALA A 268 5.49 -27.02 -14.64
CA ALA A 268 5.41 -27.80 -13.41
C ALA A 268 5.98 -29.21 -13.64
N SER A 269 6.34 -29.91 -12.57
CA SER A 269 6.63 -31.34 -12.64
C SER A 269 5.42 -32.14 -13.12
N HIS A 270 4.23 -31.74 -12.69
CA HIS A 270 2.95 -32.31 -13.05
C HIS A 270 1.82 -31.30 -12.76
N SER A 271 0.67 -31.46 -13.43
CA SER A 271 -0.55 -30.68 -13.16
C SER A 271 -1.77 -31.59 -13.24
N SER A 272 -2.77 -31.40 -12.36
CA SER A 272 -4.10 -32.00 -12.60
C SER A 272 -4.81 -31.32 -13.76
N GLY A 273 -5.67 -32.06 -14.47
CA GLY A 273 -6.46 -31.52 -15.57
C GLY A 273 -7.26 -30.28 -15.14
N GLY A 274 -7.15 -29.21 -15.93
CA GLY A 274 -7.80 -27.92 -15.64
C GLY A 274 -7.09 -27.03 -14.61
N HIS A 275 -5.99 -27.50 -14.00
CA HIS A 275 -5.21 -26.78 -12.99
C HIS A 275 -3.72 -26.69 -13.37
N ASP A 276 -3.46 -26.24 -14.59
CA ASP A 276 -2.13 -26.16 -15.18
C ASP A 276 -1.25 -25.09 -14.52
N ALA A 277 0.07 -25.23 -14.69
CA ALA A 277 1.09 -24.32 -14.16
C ALA A 277 0.81 -22.83 -14.42
N LYS A 278 0.20 -22.51 -15.58
CA LYS A 278 -0.15 -21.13 -15.97
C LYS A 278 -1.03 -20.43 -14.93
N LEU A 279 -1.93 -21.18 -14.29
CA LEU A 279 -2.92 -20.60 -13.38
C LEU A 279 -2.33 -20.06 -12.08
N ALA A 280 -1.07 -20.37 -11.77
CA ALA A 280 -0.36 -19.74 -10.66
C ALA A 280 0.40 -18.47 -11.08
N PHE A 281 0.29 -18.04 -12.34
CA PHE A 281 0.98 -16.86 -12.89
C PHE A 281 0.02 -15.99 -13.73
N ASP A 282 -1.29 -16.20 -13.62
CA ASP A 282 -2.29 -15.52 -14.45
C ASP A 282 -2.85 -14.25 -13.78
N SER A 283 -2.33 -13.89 -12.59
CA SER A 283 -2.74 -12.74 -11.79
C SER A 283 -4.16 -12.84 -11.22
N TYR A 284 -4.78 -14.02 -11.26
CA TYR A 284 -6.06 -14.29 -10.62
C TYR A 284 -5.88 -15.08 -9.32
N SER A 285 -6.37 -14.52 -8.22
CA SER A 285 -6.25 -15.17 -6.90
C SER A 285 -7.34 -16.22 -6.63
N ASN A 286 -8.02 -16.72 -7.65
CA ASN A 286 -9.13 -17.68 -7.57
C ASN A 286 -9.07 -18.78 -8.65
N THR A 287 -8.08 -18.71 -9.54
CA THR A 287 -7.57 -19.85 -10.30
C THR A 287 -6.38 -20.43 -9.53
N TRP A 288 -5.94 -21.65 -9.87
CA TRP A 288 -4.85 -22.29 -9.14
C TRP A 288 -4.19 -23.41 -9.95
N TRP A 289 -2.88 -23.52 -9.78
CA TRP A 289 -2.13 -24.72 -10.17
C TRP A 289 -2.31 -25.80 -9.11
N GLY A 290 -2.52 -27.04 -9.57
CA GLY A 290 -2.69 -28.23 -8.74
C GLY A 290 -1.69 -29.31 -9.13
N THR A 291 -0.97 -29.84 -8.15
CA THR A 291 0.03 -30.91 -8.35
C THR A 291 -0.49 -32.19 -8.99
N GLY A 292 -1.79 -32.47 -8.88
CA GLY A 292 -2.45 -33.68 -9.38
C GLY A 292 -2.16 -34.96 -8.60
N TYR A 293 -1.43 -34.87 -7.49
CA TYR A 293 -1.16 -36.00 -6.60
C TYR A 293 -1.82 -35.77 -5.25
N ALA A 294 -2.40 -36.82 -4.68
CA ALA A 294 -2.89 -36.77 -3.31
C ALA A 294 -1.73 -36.69 -2.29
N GLY A 295 -2.01 -36.15 -1.11
CA GLY A 295 -1.03 -36.03 -0.02
C GLY A 295 -0.28 -34.70 -0.05
N ASP A 296 0.95 -34.70 0.44
CA ASP A 296 1.76 -33.49 0.63
C ASP A 296 2.56 -33.07 -0.62
N SER A 297 2.52 -33.89 -1.67
CA SER A 297 3.18 -33.63 -2.96
C SER A 297 4.67 -33.30 -2.84
N ALA A 298 5.36 -33.90 -1.87
CA ALA A 298 6.79 -33.68 -1.67
C ALA A 298 7.58 -33.97 -2.96
N GLY A 299 8.49 -33.06 -3.33
CA GLY A 299 9.32 -33.13 -4.53
C GLY A 299 8.66 -32.60 -5.82
N GLN A 300 7.34 -32.35 -5.82
CA GLN A 300 6.69 -31.68 -6.94
C GLN A 300 7.11 -30.21 -7.01
N TYR A 301 7.17 -29.65 -8.22
CA TYR A 301 7.67 -28.30 -8.40
C TYR A 301 6.86 -27.50 -9.42
N LEU A 302 6.96 -26.18 -9.26
CA LEU A 302 6.49 -25.17 -10.19
C LEU A 302 7.65 -24.20 -10.47
N GLU A 303 7.93 -23.92 -11.73
CA GLU A 303 9.07 -23.10 -12.16
C GLU A 303 8.61 -21.95 -13.06
N ALA A 304 9.15 -20.77 -12.78
CA ALA A 304 9.04 -19.57 -13.59
C ALA A 304 10.39 -19.26 -14.24
N THR A 305 10.36 -18.81 -15.49
CA THR A 305 11.52 -18.30 -16.24
C THR A 305 11.27 -16.84 -16.59
N PHE A 306 12.25 -15.98 -16.36
CA PHE A 306 12.18 -14.56 -16.62
C PHE A 306 12.69 -14.25 -18.04
N GLY A 307 12.03 -13.31 -18.73
CA GLY A 307 12.42 -12.95 -20.10
C GLY A 307 13.77 -12.24 -20.20
N GLN A 308 14.22 -11.64 -19.12
CA GLN A 308 15.53 -10.99 -18.97
C GLN A 308 16.03 -11.25 -17.54
N PRO A 309 17.36 -11.26 -17.31
CA PRO A 309 17.91 -11.30 -15.97
C PRO A 309 17.32 -10.19 -15.09
N THR A 310 16.85 -10.54 -13.89
CA THR A 310 16.21 -9.60 -12.98
C THR A 310 16.84 -9.65 -11.60
N ASP A 311 16.94 -8.49 -10.94
CA ASP A 311 17.31 -8.41 -9.54
C ASP A 311 16.10 -8.80 -8.67
N LEU A 312 15.91 -10.10 -8.48
CA LEU A 312 14.81 -10.66 -7.68
C LEU A 312 15.01 -10.29 -6.20
N LEU A 313 13.97 -9.73 -5.60
CA LEU A 313 13.96 -9.33 -4.20
C LEU A 313 13.07 -10.25 -3.38
N ASN A 314 11.83 -10.46 -3.86
CA ASN A 314 10.79 -11.15 -3.11
C ASN A 314 9.90 -12.00 -4.01
N LEU A 315 9.34 -13.05 -3.41
CA LEU A 315 8.26 -13.88 -3.93
C LEU A 315 7.02 -13.66 -3.07
N VAL A 316 5.87 -13.44 -3.67
CA VAL A 316 4.57 -13.48 -2.98
C VAL A 316 3.85 -14.74 -3.42
N ILE A 317 3.34 -15.49 -2.44
CA ILE A 317 2.60 -16.73 -2.65
C ILE A 317 1.19 -16.60 -2.10
N THR A 318 0.21 -17.05 -2.88
CA THR A 318 -1.15 -17.30 -2.43
C THR A 318 -1.36 -18.81 -2.33
N PRO A 319 -1.22 -19.42 -1.15
CA PRO A 319 -1.32 -20.86 -0.98
C PRO A 319 -2.78 -21.35 -1.04
N GLY A 320 -3.00 -22.51 -1.64
CA GLY A 320 -4.31 -23.12 -1.79
C GLY A 320 -5.00 -22.74 -3.09
N THR A 321 -6.33 -22.77 -3.08
CA THR A 321 -7.15 -22.53 -4.28
C THR A 321 -7.66 -21.09 -4.42
N SER A 322 -7.43 -20.24 -3.41
CA SER A 322 -7.88 -18.85 -3.41
C SER A 322 -7.14 -18.02 -2.36
N ALA A 323 -7.07 -16.69 -2.54
CA ALA A 323 -6.64 -15.76 -1.49
C ALA A 323 -7.64 -15.66 -0.33
N ARG A 324 -8.89 -16.07 -0.53
CA ARG A 324 -9.93 -16.05 0.50
C ARG A 324 -9.80 -17.28 1.40
N THR A 325 -9.55 -17.07 2.68
CA THR A 325 -9.26 -18.14 3.67
C THR A 325 -10.31 -19.26 3.69
N GLY A 326 -11.60 -18.95 3.56
CA GLY A 326 -12.65 -19.99 3.54
C GLY A 326 -12.66 -20.86 2.28
N GLN A 327 -12.15 -20.34 1.16
CA GLN A 327 -12.10 -21.05 -0.12
C GLN A 327 -10.78 -21.80 -0.31
N SER A 328 -9.67 -21.24 0.21
CA SER A 328 -8.30 -21.76 0.01
C SER A 328 -8.10 -23.20 0.49
N VAL A 329 -8.92 -23.66 1.45
CA VAL A 329 -8.78 -24.95 2.13
C VAL A 329 -9.40 -26.14 1.40
N SER A 330 -10.05 -25.92 0.25
CA SER A 330 -10.63 -26.99 -0.57
C SER A 330 -9.57 -28.00 -1.02
N GLN A 331 -8.33 -27.55 -1.18
CA GLN A 331 -7.15 -28.37 -1.43
C GLN A 331 -6.10 -28.19 -0.33
N ALA A 332 -5.07 -29.03 -0.35
CA ALA A 332 -3.92 -28.88 0.53
C ALA A 332 -3.11 -27.63 0.13
N ARG A 333 -2.42 -27.05 1.11
CA ARG A 333 -1.71 -25.77 0.98
C ARG A 333 -0.24 -25.98 1.32
N PRO A 334 0.72 -25.43 0.56
CA PRO A 334 2.14 -25.58 0.87
C PRO A 334 2.44 -25.17 2.32
N GLN A 335 3.27 -25.93 3.01
CA GLN A 335 3.74 -25.61 4.36
C GLN A 335 5.24 -25.32 4.33
N GLU A 336 6.03 -26.28 3.86
CA GLU A 336 7.46 -26.13 3.64
C GLU A 336 7.80 -26.39 2.18
N PHE A 337 8.70 -25.58 1.64
CA PHE A 337 9.18 -25.70 0.27
C PHE A 337 10.55 -25.03 0.10
N ASP A 338 11.27 -25.44 -0.94
CA ASP A 338 12.51 -24.83 -1.34
C ASP A 338 12.26 -23.89 -2.52
N VAL A 339 12.74 -22.65 -2.44
CA VAL A 339 12.82 -21.77 -3.61
C VAL A 339 14.24 -21.85 -4.16
N VAL A 340 14.37 -22.43 -5.34
CA VAL A 340 15.64 -22.63 -6.05
C VAL A 340 15.70 -21.62 -7.19
N VAL A 341 16.59 -20.64 -7.08
CA VAL A 341 16.77 -19.58 -8.07
C VAL A 341 18.08 -19.80 -8.81
N THR A 342 18.06 -19.72 -10.13
CA THR A 342 19.27 -19.77 -10.97
C THR A 342 19.53 -18.36 -11.49
N ASP A 343 20.77 -17.88 -11.35
CA ASP A 343 21.21 -16.62 -11.94
C ASP A 343 21.76 -16.80 -13.36
N SER A 344 21.98 -15.69 -14.06
CA SER A 344 22.50 -15.66 -15.44
C SER A 344 23.91 -16.27 -15.57
N GLY A 345 24.67 -16.35 -14.47
CA GLY A 345 25.95 -17.05 -14.39
C GLY A 345 25.81 -18.56 -14.17
N GLY A 346 24.59 -19.08 -14.07
CA GLY A 346 24.29 -20.49 -13.81
C GLY A 346 24.43 -20.91 -12.35
N LYS A 347 24.69 -19.97 -11.43
CA LYS A 347 24.78 -20.29 -10.01
C LYS A 347 23.38 -20.47 -9.42
N ILE A 348 23.27 -21.52 -8.61
CA ILE A 348 22.04 -21.92 -7.95
C ILE A 348 22.02 -21.39 -6.52
N HIS A 349 20.91 -20.75 -6.14
CA HIS A 349 20.65 -20.24 -4.80
C HIS A 349 19.40 -20.93 -4.25
N THR A 350 19.53 -21.62 -3.11
CA THR A 350 18.43 -22.37 -2.50
C THR A 350 17.98 -21.71 -1.21
N PHE A 351 16.67 -21.49 -1.09
CA PHE A 351 16.03 -20.88 0.06
C PHE A 351 14.99 -21.81 0.64
N HIS A 352 15.25 -22.37 1.81
CA HIS A 352 14.25 -23.13 2.56
C HIS A 352 13.21 -22.17 3.15
N ARG A 353 11.94 -22.38 2.85
CA ARG A 353 10.83 -21.53 3.29
C ARG A 353 9.77 -22.35 3.99
N ARG A 354 9.24 -21.77 5.06
CA ARG A 354 8.06 -22.23 5.77
C ARG A 354 7.08 -21.08 5.81
N ILE A 355 5.81 -21.38 5.54
CA ILE A 355 4.73 -20.40 5.52
C ILE A 355 3.63 -20.76 6.51
N ASP A 356 2.84 -19.76 6.88
CA ASP A 356 1.66 -19.94 7.72
C ASP A 356 0.53 -20.59 6.94
N ASP A 357 -0.46 -21.12 7.66
CA ASP A 357 -1.61 -21.79 7.04
C ASP A 357 -2.62 -20.78 6.47
N GLY A 358 -2.44 -20.44 5.19
CA GLY A 358 -3.34 -19.57 4.43
C GLY A 358 -2.89 -18.11 4.33
N GLY A 359 -3.71 -17.31 3.64
CA GLY A 359 -3.43 -15.89 3.37
C GLY A 359 -2.28 -15.67 2.39
N VAL A 360 -2.25 -14.48 1.78
CA VAL A 360 -1.16 -14.07 0.89
C VAL A 360 0.08 -13.80 1.74
N GLN A 361 1.22 -14.40 1.36
CA GLN A 361 2.45 -14.29 2.13
C GLN A 361 3.62 -13.86 1.25
N ARG A 362 4.43 -12.95 1.78
CA ARG A 362 5.63 -12.44 1.10
C ARG A 362 6.88 -13.08 1.70
N LEU A 363 7.74 -13.58 0.83
CA LEU A 363 8.99 -14.25 1.16
C LEU A 363 10.15 -13.47 0.58
N ASP A 364 11.20 -13.27 1.37
CA ASP A 364 12.45 -12.69 0.87
C ASP A 364 13.17 -13.73 0.01
N VAL A 365 13.52 -13.37 -1.23
CA VAL A 365 14.25 -14.23 -2.18
C VAL A 365 15.19 -13.31 -2.97
N ARG A 366 16.29 -12.89 -2.32
CA ARG A 366 17.21 -11.89 -2.87
C ARG A 366 18.27 -12.57 -3.73
N VAL A 367 18.15 -12.47 -5.05
CA VAL A 367 19.11 -12.98 -6.02
C VAL A 367 19.24 -12.01 -7.17
N ARG A 368 20.48 -11.67 -7.53
CA ARG A 368 20.75 -10.79 -8.67
C ARG A 368 20.78 -11.57 -9.96
N ASP A 369 20.45 -10.87 -11.05
CA ASP A 369 20.47 -11.43 -12.40
C ASP A 369 19.76 -12.79 -12.50
N ALA A 370 18.68 -12.96 -11.73
CA ALA A 370 17.90 -14.19 -11.70
C ALA A 370 17.25 -14.43 -13.06
N VAL A 371 17.39 -15.65 -13.58
CA VAL A 371 16.80 -16.07 -14.87
C VAL A 371 15.67 -17.08 -14.68
N SER A 372 15.67 -17.83 -13.57
CA SER A 372 14.59 -18.73 -13.21
C SER A 372 14.42 -18.84 -11.71
N ALA A 373 13.20 -19.14 -11.28
CA ALA A 373 12.85 -19.46 -9.90
C ALA A 373 11.94 -20.68 -9.88
N ARG A 374 12.33 -21.71 -9.12
CA ARG A 374 11.60 -22.96 -8.96
C ARG A 374 11.19 -23.14 -7.50
N LEU A 375 9.90 -23.29 -7.25
CA LEU A 375 9.37 -23.70 -5.95
C LEU A 375 9.24 -25.23 -5.93
N VAL A 376 9.91 -25.90 -4.99
CA VAL A 376 9.88 -27.35 -4.79
C VAL A 376 9.20 -27.67 -3.48
N LEU A 377 8.07 -28.35 -3.53
CA LEU A 377 7.26 -28.69 -2.35
C LEU A 377 7.99 -29.71 -1.46
N ARG A 378 7.85 -29.54 -0.14
CA ARG A 378 8.39 -30.46 0.87
C ARG A 378 7.30 -31.03 1.77
N SER A 379 6.37 -30.18 2.20
CA SER A 379 5.22 -30.59 3.01
C SER A 379 4.04 -29.64 2.80
N ALA A 380 2.84 -30.03 3.26
CA ALA A 380 1.63 -29.27 3.08
C ALA A 380 0.65 -29.36 4.27
N TYR A 381 -0.02 -28.26 4.55
CA TYR A 381 -1.18 -28.21 5.44
C TYR A 381 -2.39 -28.85 4.78
N GLY A 382 -3.18 -29.56 5.58
CA GLY A 382 -4.41 -30.20 5.10
C GLY A 382 -4.16 -31.27 4.03
N ALA A 383 -2.94 -31.83 3.96
CA ALA A 383 -2.65 -32.99 3.14
C ALA A 383 -3.53 -34.18 3.54
N GLY A 384 -3.96 -34.96 2.54
CA GLY A 384 -4.82 -36.12 2.76
C GLY A 384 -5.04 -36.92 1.48
N PRO A 385 -5.67 -38.10 1.57
CA PRO A 385 -5.78 -39.04 0.45
C PRO A 385 -6.64 -38.53 -0.72
N ALA A 386 -7.43 -37.49 -0.51
CA ALA A 386 -8.30 -36.88 -1.52
C ALA A 386 -7.93 -35.43 -1.87
N LYS A 387 -6.80 -34.93 -1.35
CA LYS A 387 -6.38 -33.54 -1.52
C LYS A 387 -5.02 -33.48 -2.18
N GLN A 388 -4.93 -32.68 -3.22
CA GLN A 388 -3.67 -32.29 -3.85
C GLN A 388 -3.16 -30.98 -3.28
N VAL A 389 -1.87 -30.69 -3.43
CA VAL A 389 -1.35 -29.36 -3.10
C VAL A 389 -1.70 -28.39 -4.21
N ALA A 390 -2.24 -27.24 -3.82
CA ALA A 390 -2.64 -26.16 -4.72
C ALA A 390 -1.92 -24.85 -4.39
N ILE A 391 -1.60 -24.08 -5.43
CA ILE A 391 -1.09 -22.70 -5.33
C ILE A 391 -1.91 -21.84 -6.27
N ALA A 392 -2.57 -20.82 -5.71
CA ALA A 392 -3.43 -19.93 -6.46
C ALA A 392 -2.61 -18.92 -7.27
N GLU A 393 -1.54 -18.38 -6.68
CA GLU A 393 -0.71 -17.39 -7.37
C GLU A 393 0.72 -17.38 -6.82
N LEU A 394 1.68 -17.14 -7.70
CA LEU A 394 3.08 -16.81 -7.43
C LEU A 394 3.47 -15.52 -8.16
N GLU A 395 3.76 -14.48 -7.40
CA GLU A 395 4.22 -13.19 -7.95
C GLU A 395 5.67 -12.92 -7.57
N TYR A 396 6.46 -12.48 -8.54
CA TYR A 396 7.86 -12.14 -8.32
C TYR A 396 8.03 -10.62 -8.31
N PHE A 397 8.90 -10.11 -7.45
CA PHE A 397 9.19 -8.69 -7.35
C PHE A 397 10.68 -8.45 -7.42
N GLY A 398 11.06 -7.57 -8.34
CA GLY A 398 12.45 -7.16 -8.55
C GLY A 398 12.68 -5.69 -8.22
N ARG A 399 13.95 -5.30 -8.28
CA ARG A 399 14.38 -3.88 -8.19
C ARG A 399 13.91 -3.12 -9.43
N SER A 400 13.35 -1.92 -9.25
CA SER A 400 13.06 -1.02 -10.36
C SER A 400 14.34 -0.62 -11.10
N THR A 401 14.42 -0.92 -12.39
CA THR A 401 15.39 -0.33 -13.31
C THR A 401 14.86 1.02 -13.77
N SER A 402 14.92 2.03 -12.90
CA SER A 402 14.56 3.42 -13.24
C SER A 402 15.80 4.24 -13.54
#